data_AF-A0A2S8FYQ3-F1
#
_entry.id   AF-A0A2S8FYQ3-F1
#
_cell.length_a   1.000
_cell.length_b   1.000
_cell.length_c   1.000
_cell.angle_alpha   90.00
_cell.angle_beta   90.00
_cell.angle_gamma   90.00
#
_symmetry.space_group_name_H-M   'P 1'
#
loop_
_entity.id
_entity.type
_entity.pdbx_description
1 polymer ?
#
loop_
_entity_poly.entity_id
_entity_poly.type
_entity_poly.pdbx_seq_one_letter_code
_entity_poly.pdbx_strand_id
1 'polypeptide(L)'
;MLADIETYGWHIVLIEDAEVLPSYAFSVGIYHTLGLPEICVFGIESSDDVAQVINQIGELMREGNKFQDGDRSDDILVDLPCRFREVDKRYYPTLFGYAQWYHEGDDFPVLQCVWPDQDGHFPGDANFDPELIHAQPDLSIDPTWPFTFPKSQLVFTTRQVLKENLPITFVCHDEEDDWQFTCGTTDETDDARLVTLEQIVELDPTVRQLADLPRSWEASRETADDAWELEKR
;
A
#
# COMPACT_ATOMS: atom_id res chain seq x y z
N MET A 1 25.60 -9.78 3.10
CA MET A 1 24.95 -8.55 2.61
C MET A 1 25.80 -7.78 1.61
N LEU A 2 26.70 -6.86 1.98
CA LEU A 2 27.36 -5.98 0.98
C LEU A 2 28.08 -6.75 -0.15
N ALA A 3 28.81 -7.80 0.18
CA ALA A 3 29.49 -8.64 -0.81
C ALA A 3 28.51 -9.39 -1.74
N ASP A 4 27.33 -9.76 -1.24
CA ASP A 4 26.31 -10.44 -2.03
C ASP A 4 25.66 -9.45 -3.01
N ILE A 5 25.39 -8.21 -2.55
CA ILE A 5 24.85 -7.16 -3.41
C ILE A 5 25.85 -6.80 -4.52
N GLU A 6 27.14 -6.69 -4.20
CA GLU A 6 28.17 -6.41 -5.21
C GLU A 6 28.32 -7.56 -6.23
N THR A 7 28.18 -8.81 -5.78
CA THR A 7 28.40 -9.99 -6.63
C THR A 7 27.17 -10.37 -7.44
N TYR A 8 25.99 -10.35 -6.81
CA TYR A 8 24.73 -10.88 -7.35
C TYR A 8 23.70 -9.78 -7.59
N GLY A 9 23.84 -8.59 -7.01
CA GLY A 9 22.87 -7.50 -7.16
C GLY A 9 21.88 -7.36 -6.01
N TRP A 10 21.73 -8.39 -5.16
CA TRP A 10 20.93 -8.30 -3.94
C TRP A 10 21.41 -9.32 -2.90
N HIS A 11 20.91 -9.14 -1.68
CA HIS A 11 21.06 -10.06 -0.56
C HIS A 11 19.67 -10.40 -0.01
N ILE A 12 19.47 -11.64 0.43
CA ILE A 12 18.22 -12.06 1.07
C ILE A 12 18.43 -12.08 2.57
N VAL A 13 17.58 -11.34 3.29
CA VAL A 13 17.51 -11.35 4.75
C VAL A 13 16.37 -12.26 5.16
N LEU A 14 16.65 -13.23 6.05
CA LEU A 14 15.66 -14.15 6.60
C LEU A 14 15.40 -13.82 8.07
N ILE A 15 14.13 -13.80 8.46
CA ILE A 15 13.66 -13.56 9.82
C ILE A 15 12.78 -14.74 10.25
N GLU A 16 13.29 -15.60 11.13
CA GLU A 16 12.61 -16.83 11.59
C GLU A 16 11.96 -16.68 12.97
N ASP A 17 12.38 -15.70 13.78
CA ASP A 17 12.01 -15.56 15.20
C ASP A 17 11.29 -14.22 15.47
N ALA A 18 10.22 -13.96 14.71
CA ALA A 18 9.34 -12.85 15.01
C ALA A 18 8.25 -13.33 15.97
N GLU A 19 8.28 -12.91 17.24
CA GLU A 19 7.33 -13.36 18.29
C GLU A 19 5.83 -13.22 17.91
N VAL A 20 5.51 -12.36 16.93
CA VAL A 20 4.14 -11.99 16.56
C VAL A 20 3.85 -12.18 15.06
N LEU A 21 4.87 -12.43 14.24
CA LEU A 21 4.71 -12.53 12.78
C LEU A 21 5.18 -13.89 12.28
N PRO A 22 4.62 -14.40 11.18
CA PRO A 22 5.19 -15.54 10.47
C PRO A 22 6.65 -15.28 10.09
N SER A 23 7.40 -16.35 9.88
CA SER A 23 8.72 -16.24 9.26
C SER A 23 8.59 -15.53 7.91
N TYR A 24 9.59 -14.71 7.59
CA TYR A 24 9.61 -13.99 6.33
C TYR A 24 11.03 -13.73 5.86
N ALA A 25 11.15 -13.52 4.57
CA ALA A 25 12.38 -13.07 3.95
C ALA A 25 12.13 -11.85 3.08
N PHE A 26 13.16 -11.04 2.90
CA PHE A 26 13.11 -9.92 1.97
C PHE A 26 14.46 -9.66 1.31
N SER A 27 14.43 -9.07 0.13
CA SER A 27 15.62 -8.64 -0.58
C SER A 27 16.14 -7.31 -0.04
N VAL A 28 17.46 -7.13 -0.15
CA VAL A 28 18.15 -5.86 0.02
C VAL A 28 19.12 -5.70 -1.15
N GLY A 29 18.95 -4.65 -1.94
CA GLY A 29 19.83 -4.31 -3.06
C GLY A 29 19.15 -4.39 -4.43
N ILE A 30 17.95 -4.97 -4.57
CA ILE A 30 17.24 -4.98 -5.86
C ILE A 30 16.99 -3.53 -6.32
N TYR A 31 16.55 -2.67 -5.40
CA TYR A 31 16.32 -1.27 -5.72
C TYR A 31 17.59 -0.53 -6.11
N HIS A 32 18.69 -0.79 -5.41
CA HIS A 32 19.98 -0.20 -5.73
C HIS A 32 20.51 -0.65 -7.10
N THR A 33 20.41 -1.93 -7.40
CA THR A 33 21.02 -2.54 -8.59
C THR A 33 20.17 -2.36 -9.85
N LEU A 34 18.85 -2.48 -9.72
CA LEU A 34 17.91 -2.51 -10.85
C LEU A 34 16.98 -1.30 -10.90
N GLY A 35 16.87 -0.50 -9.83
CA GLY A 35 15.88 0.57 -9.72
C GLY A 35 14.44 0.07 -9.62
N LEU A 36 14.25 -1.16 -9.13
CA LEU A 36 12.95 -1.85 -8.99
C LEU A 36 12.65 -2.14 -7.51
N PRO A 37 11.38 -2.37 -7.13
CA PRO A 37 11.03 -2.61 -5.73
C PRO A 37 11.79 -3.77 -5.10
N GLU A 38 12.13 -3.63 -3.82
CA GLU A 38 12.54 -4.79 -3.02
C GLU A 38 11.34 -5.75 -2.87
N ILE A 39 11.63 -7.02 -2.61
CA ILE A 39 10.61 -8.08 -2.53
C ILE A 39 10.62 -8.68 -1.14
N CYS A 40 9.44 -8.87 -0.55
CA CYS A 40 9.27 -9.67 0.66
C CYS A 40 8.28 -10.83 0.46
N VAL A 41 8.51 -11.93 1.19
CA VAL A 41 7.68 -13.14 1.16
C VAL A 41 7.51 -13.65 2.60
N PHE A 42 6.28 -14.01 2.98
CA PHE A 42 5.91 -14.50 4.31
C PHE A 42 5.43 -15.95 4.26
N GLY A 43 5.56 -16.66 5.38
CA GLY A 43 4.85 -17.92 5.62
C GLY A 43 5.38 -19.14 4.87
N ILE A 44 6.53 -19.03 4.20
CA ILE A 44 7.25 -20.17 3.63
C ILE A 44 8.25 -20.66 4.69
N GLU A 45 8.04 -21.88 5.19
CA GLU A 45 8.83 -22.44 6.30
C GLU A 45 10.28 -22.76 5.91
N SER A 46 10.50 -23.17 4.66
CA SER A 46 11.82 -23.50 4.15
C SER A 46 12.58 -22.24 3.76
N SER A 47 13.73 -22.01 4.41
CA SER A 47 14.64 -20.91 4.09
C SER A 47 15.20 -21.00 2.66
N ASP A 48 15.39 -22.21 2.14
CA ASP A 48 15.82 -22.44 0.75
C ASP A 48 14.69 -22.09 -0.24
N ASP A 49 13.45 -22.48 0.05
CA ASP A 49 12.32 -22.24 -0.85
C ASP A 49 11.97 -20.74 -0.91
N VAL A 50 11.93 -20.05 0.23
CA VAL A 50 11.66 -18.61 0.26
C VAL A 50 12.77 -17.82 -0.44
N ALA A 51 14.03 -18.26 -0.29
CA ALA A 51 15.14 -17.63 -0.99
C ALA A 51 15.07 -17.88 -2.50
N GLN A 52 14.67 -19.09 -2.92
CA GLN A 52 14.46 -19.41 -4.33
C GLN A 52 13.35 -18.55 -4.95
N VAL A 53 12.24 -18.31 -4.24
CA VAL A 53 11.16 -17.43 -4.69
C VAL A 53 11.68 -16.01 -4.91
N ILE A 54 12.38 -15.42 -3.94
CA ILE A 54 12.90 -14.06 -4.07
C ILE A 54 13.94 -13.97 -5.19
N ASN A 55 14.83 -14.95 -5.30
CA ASN A 55 15.81 -15.00 -6.39
C ASN A 55 15.15 -15.11 -7.76
N GLN A 56 14.12 -15.94 -7.91
CA GLN A 56 13.37 -16.09 -9.15
C GLN A 56 12.71 -14.77 -9.55
N ILE A 57 12.09 -14.06 -8.60
CA ILE A 57 11.50 -12.73 -8.85
C ILE A 57 12.59 -11.72 -9.26
N GLY A 58 13.71 -11.70 -8.54
CA GLY A 58 14.84 -10.82 -8.84
C GLY A 58 15.44 -11.07 -10.23
N GLU A 59 15.55 -12.33 -10.66
CA GLU A 59 16.03 -12.67 -12.01
C GLU A 59 15.01 -12.30 -13.09
N LEU A 60 13.70 -12.54 -12.88
CA LEU A 60 12.65 -12.05 -13.78
C LEU A 60 12.72 -10.53 -13.94
N MET A 61 12.93 -9.80 -12.84
CA MET A 61 13.13 -8.35 -12.85
C MET A 61 14.40 -7.94 -13.61
N ARG A 62 15.51 -8.66 -13.43
CA ARG A 62 16.76 -8.44 -14.17
C ARG A 62 16.58 -8.66 -15.68
N GLU A 63 15.75 -9.62 -16.07
CA GLU A 63 15.39 -9.90 -17.47
C GLU A 63 14.44 -8.85 -18.07
N GLY A 64 13.94 -7.90 -17.28
CA GLY A 64 13.17 -6.75 -17.72
C GLY A 64 11.70 -6.76 -17.32
N ASN A 65 11.25 -7.75 -16.55
CA ASN A 65 9.90 -7.73 -15.97
C ASN A 65 9.80 -6.61 -14.93
N LYS A 66 8.64 -5.97 -14.89
CA LYS A 66 8.32 -4.94 -13.88
C LYS A 66 7.03 -5.35 -13.22
N PHE A 67 7.09 -5.50 -11.90
CA PHE A 67 5.92 -5.80 -11.08
C PHE A 67 5.48 -4.54 -10.34
N GLN A 68 4.17 -4.39 -10.16
CA GLN A 68 3.50 -3.33 -9.40
C GLN A 68 2.34 -3.91 -8.58
N ASP A 69 1.71 -3.08 -7.75
CA ASP A 69 0.53 -3.49 -6.97
C ASP A 69 -0.56 -4.08 -7.86
N GLY A 70 -1.08 -5.25 -7.46
CA GLY A 70 -2.14 -5.96 -8.16
C GLY A 70 -1.68 -6.86 -9.31
N ASP A 71 -0.41 -6.80 -9.71
CA ASP A 71 0.12 -7.68 -10.75
C ASP A 71 0.08 -9.16 -10.33
N ARG A 72 -0.07 -10.03 -11.32
CA ARG A 72 -0.04 -11.48 -11.17
C ARG A 72 1.06 -12.07 -12.06
N SER A 73 1.76 -13.08 -11.56
CA SER A 73 2.76 -13.84 -12.32
C SER A 73 2.57 -15.33 -12.11
N ASP A 74 2.61 -16.11 -13.20
CA ASP A 74 2.59 -17.57 -13.17
C ASP A 74 4.01 -18.18 -13.29
N ASP A 75 5.06 -17.34 -13.33
CA ASP A 75 6.45 -17.73 -13.63
C ASP A 75 7.36 -17.86 -12.38
N ILE A 76 6.77 -17.82 -11.18
CA ILE A 76 7.50 -17.80 -9.89
C ILE A 76 7.41 -19.14 -9.17
N LEU A 77 6.18 -19.60 -8.91
CA LEU A 77 5.91 -20.89 -8.29
C LEU A 77 5.50 -21.90 -9.36
N VAL A 78 5.76 -23.17 -9.09
CA VAL A 78 5.32 -24.26 -9.98
C VAL A 78 3.80 -24.45 -9.80
N ASP A 79 3.07 -24.40 -10.91
CA ASP A 79 1.62 -24.65 -11.01
C ASP A 79 0.72 -23.69 -10.20
N LEU A 80 1.27 -22.66 -9.55
CA LEU A 80 0.52 -21.67 -8.78
C LEU A 80 0.94 -20.24 -9.15
N PRO A 81 -0.02 -19.31 -9.34
CA PRO A 81 0.30 -17.91 -9.51
C PRO A 81 0.83 -17.27 -8.23
N CYS A 82 1.57 -16.18 -8.35
CA CYS A 82 1.75 -15.21 -7.27
C CYS A 82 1.07 -13.89 -7.63
N ARG A 83 0.72 -13.10 -6.61
CA ARG A 83 0.28 -11.71 -6.74
C ARG A 83 1.24 -10.78 -6.02
N PHE A 84 1.37 -9.57 -6.52
CA PHE A 84 2.17 -8.53 -5.87
C PHE A 84 1.26 -7.51 -5.18
N ARG A 85 1.63 -7.15 -3.95
CA ARG A 85 0.98 -6.10 -3.17
C ARG A 85 2.01 -5.08 -2.71
N GLU A 86 1.71 -3.79 -2.86
CA GLU A 86 2.57 -2.74 -2.31
C GLU A 86 2.53 -2.78 -0.78
N VAL A 87 3.71 -2.65 -0.15
CA VAL A 87 3.82 -2.59 1.30
C VAL A 87 3.76 -1.14 1.76
N ASP A 88 2.83 -0.83 2.65
CA ASP A 88 2.71 0.50 3.26
C ASP A 88 3.97 0.84 4.07
N LYS A 89 4.50 2.06 3.88
CA LYS A 89 5.74 2.54 4.52
C LYS A 89 5.70 2.46 6.05
N ARG A 90 4.52 2.47 6.66
CA ARG A 90 4.34 2.31 8.12
C ARG A 90 4.95 1.02 8.65
N TYR A 91 5.06 -0.02 7.82
CA TYR A 91 5.66 -1.30 8.22
C TYR A 91 7.19 -1.32 8.13
N TYR A 92 7.81 -0.35 7.44
CA TYR A 92 9.25 -0.39 7.14
C TYR A 92 10.13 -0.35 8.39
N PRO A 93 9.88 0.54 9.39
CA PRO A 93 10.69 0.57 10.60
C PRO A 93 10.68 -0.72 11.40
N THR A 94 9.59 -1.49 11.30
CA THR A 94 9.41 -2.74 12.03
C THR A 94 9.95 -3.95 11.28
N LEU A 95 9.79 -3.99 9.95
CA LEU A 95 10.06 -5.20 9.15
C LEU A 95 11.34 -5.11 8.30
N PHE A 96 11.69 -3.93 7.82
CA PHE A 96 12.73 -3.76 6.80
C PHE A 96 13.90 -2.92 7.29
N GLY A 97 14.22 -2.99 8.59
CA GLY A 97 15.30 -2.21 9.19
C GLY A 97 16.68 -2.40 8.51
N TYR A 98 16.97 -3.61 8.01
CA TYR A 98 18.19 -3.86 7.23
C TYR A 98 18.19 -3.17 5.87
N ALA A 99 17.04 -3.13 5.19
CA ALA A 99 16.90 -2.41 3.93
C ALA A 99 16.99 -0.90 4.15
N GLN A 100 16.36 -0.37 5.19
CA GLN A 100 16.46 1.05 5.56
C GLN A 100 17.89 1.46 5.91
N TRP A 101 18.60 0.61 6.64
CA TRP A 101 20.01 0.83 6.93
C TRP A 101 20.86 0.89 5.65
N TYR A 102 20.60 0.00 4.69
CA TYR A 102 21.34 -0.06 3.43
C TYR A 102 21.02 1.10 2.48
N HIS A 103 19.75 1.47 2.35
CA HIS A 103 19.27 2.54 1.46
C HIS A 103 19.31 3.94 2.09
N GLU A 104 19.83 4.07 3.30
CA GLU A 104 19.94 5.34 4.04
C GLU A 104 18.59 6.08 4.25
N GLY A 105 17.47 5.36 4.36
CA GLY A 105 16.14 5.96 4.50
C GLY A 105 15.00 4.99 4.22
N ASP A 106 13.85 5.50 3.81
CA ASP A 106 12.67 4.75 3.37
C ASP A 106 12.27 5.07 1.92
N ASP A 107 13.18 5.68 1.15
CA ASP A 107 12.96 6.09 -0.24
C ASP A 107 13.27 4.94 -1.22
N PHE A 108 12.64 3.79 -0.97
CA PHE A 108 12.64 2.62 -1.83
C PHE A 108 11.28 1.93 -1.72
N PRO A 109 10.68 1.43 -2.81
CA PRO A 109 9.44 0.67 -2.74
C PRO A 109 9.71 -0.79 -2.35
N VAL A 110 8.73 -1.41 -1.70
CA VAL A 110 8.72 -2.84 -1.37
C VAL A 110 7.41 -3.45 -1.86
N LEU A 111 7.51 -4.60 -2.56
CA LEU A 111 6.36 -5.42 -2.92
C LEU A 111 6.37 -6.72 -2.09
N GLN A 112 5.22 -7.06 -1.52
CA GLN A 112 4.95 -8.39 -1.00
C GLN A 112 4.55 -9.30 -2.15
N CYS A 113 5.27 -10.40 -2.33
CA CYS A 113 4.85 -11.50 -3.18
C CYS A 113 3.94 -12.42 -2.35
N VAL A 114 2.65 -12.40 -2.68
CA VAL A 114 1.58 -13.18 -2.05
C VAL A 114 1.39 -14.47 -2.84
N TRP A 115 1.33 -15.60 -2.14
CA TRP A 115 1.07 -16.92 -2.71
C TRP A 115 -0.33 -17.44 -2.33
N PRO A 116 -0.99 -18.23 -3.20
CA PRO A 116 -2.33 -18.76 -2.98
C PRO A 116 -2.30 -20.11 -2.25
N ASP A 117 -3.47 -20.58 -1.82
CA ASP A 117 -3.65 -21.96 -1.38
C ASP A 117 -3.46 -22.97 -2.53
N GLN A 118 -3.58 -24.27 -2.23
CA GLN A 118 -3.39 -25.35 -3.20
C GLN A 118 -4.40 -25.34 -4.35
N ASP A 119 -5.54 -24.68 -4.17
CA ASP A 119 -6.58 -24.53 -5.19
C ASP A 119 -6.43 -23.22 -5.99
N GLY A 120 -5.41 -22.41 -5.68
CA GLY A 120 -5.11 -21.16 -6.37
C GLY A 120 -5.90 -19.94 -5.88
N HIS A 121 -6.56 -20.03 -4.72
CA HIS A 121 -7.22 -18.88 -4.10
C HIS A 121 -6.24 -18.06 -3.27
N PHE A 122 -6.37 -16.74 -3.29
CA PHE A 122 -5.51 -15.84 -2.51
C PHE A 122 -6.14 -15.47 -1.17
N PRO A 123 -5.33 -15.04 -0.18
CA PRO A 123 -5.86 -14.42 1.03
C PRO A 123 -6.90 -13.33 0.69
N GLY A 124 -8.09 -13.44 1.27
CA GLY A 124 -9.23 -12.55 1.01
C GLY A 124 -10.25 -13.09 -0.01
N ASP A 125 -9.91 -14.10 -0.81
CA ASP A 125 -10.89 -14.77 -1.67
C ASP A 125 -11.89 -15.60 -0.84
N ALA A 126 -13.13 -15.70 -1.30
CA ALA A 126 -14.23 -16.33 -0.53
C ALA A 126 -14.00 -17.82 -0.21
N ASN A 127 -13.18 -18.52 -1.01
CA ASN A 127 -12.88 -19.94 -0.87
C ASN A 127 -11.44 -20.22 -0.41
N PHE A 128 -10.71 -19.19 0.05
CA PHE A 128 -9.34 -19.35 0.54
C PHE A 128 -9.29 -20.27 1.76
N ASP A 129 -8.29 -21.15 1.82
CA ASP A 129 -8.04 -22.03 2.97
C ASP A 129 -7.92 -21.21 4.29
N PRO A 130 -8.87 -21.35 5.24
CA PRO A 130 -8.85 -20.61 6.50
C PRO A 130 -7.63 -20.92 7.38
N GLU A 131 -6.98 -22.07 7.22
CA GLU A 131 -5.78 -22.43 8.00
C GLU A 131 -4.57 -21.55 7.62
N LEU A 132 -4.57 -20.98 6.41
CA LEU A 132 -3.49 -20.15 5.88
C LEU A 132 -3.68 -18.65 6.10
N ILE A 133 -4.79 -18.22 6.70
CA ILE A 133 -5.13 -16.79 6.87
C ILE A 133 -4.09 -16.00 7.66
N HIS A 134 -3.35 -16.68 8.54
CA HIS A 134 -2.30 -16.06 9.36
C HIS A 134 -0.90 -16.26 8.79
N ALA A 135 -0.74 -17.00 7.70
CA ALA A 135 0.57 -17.27 7.10
C ALA A 135 1.17 -16.03 6.43
N GLN A 136 0.31 -15.13 5.93
CA GLN A 136 0.71 -13.94 5.19
C GLN A 136 -0.10 -12.73 5.68
N PRO A 137 0.49 -11.81 6.46
CA PRO A 137 -0.19 -10.57 6.81
C PRO A 137 -0.42 -9.72 5.55
N ASP A 138 -1.52 -8.99 5.50
CA ASP A 138 -1.74 -7.95 4.49
C ASP A 138 -1.00 -6.68 4.93
N LEU A 139 0.12 -6.39 4.28
CA LEU A 139 0.94 -5.21 4.53
C LEU A 139 0.55 -4.01 3.65
N SER A 140 -0.48 -4.16 2.80
CA SER A 140 -1.00 -3.08 1.95
C SER A 140 -2.11 -2.28 2.63
N ILE A 141 -2.66 -2.80 3.73
CA ILE A 141 -3.70 -2.14 4.50
C ILE A 141 -3.10 -1.36 5.67
N ASP A 142 -3.70 -0.21 5.96
CA ASP A 142 -3.53 0.44 7.24
C ASP A 142 -4.76 0.09 8.09
N PRO A 143 -4.64 -0.72 9.16
CA PRO A 143 -5.79 -1.14 9.97
C PRO A 143 -6.44 0.04 10.72
N THR A 144 -5.78 1.20 10.74
CA THR A 144 -6.36 2.43 11.28
C THR A 144 -7.09 3.26 10.22
N TRP A 145 -6.96 2.92 8.93
CA TRP A 145 -7.59 3.63 7.84
C TRP A 145 -9.11 3.40 7.86
N PRO A 146 -9.92 4.46 8.03
CA PRO A 146 -11.35 4.29 8.27
C PRO A 146 -12.16 4.18 6.96
N PHE A 147 -11.58 4.57 5.81
CA PHE A 147 -12.29 4.56 4.54
C PHE A 147 -12.26 3.17 3.90
N THR A 148 -13.36 2.82 3.22
CA THR A 148 -13.44 1.62 2.38
C THR A 148 -12.61 1.72 1.09
N PHE A 149 -12.25 2.94 0.68
CA PHE A 149 -11.39 3.22 -0.46
C PHE A 149 -9.90 3.18 -0.07
N PRO A 150 -9.01 2.72 -0.96
CA PRO A 150 -7.57 2.74 -0.69
C PRO A 150 -7.06 4.18 -0.53
N LYS A 151 -5.96 4.34 0.20
CA LYS A 151 -5.26 5.62 0.37
C LYS A 151 -4.94 6.33 -0.95
N SER A 152 -4.62 5.55 -1.99
CA SER A 152 -4.31 6.00 -3.35
C SER A 152 -5.53 6.41 -4.18
N GLN A 153 -6.75 6.28 -3.64
CA GLN A 153 -7.97 6.74 -4.29
C GLN A 153 -7.83 8.22 -4.67
N LEU A 154 -8.03 8.52 -5.95
CA LEU A 154 -7.99 9.89 -6.45
C LEU A 154 -9.30 10.59 -6.09
N VAL A 155 -9.16 11.80 -5.53
CA VAL A 155 -10.27 12.64 -5.06
C VAL A 155 -10.02 14.08 -5.46
N PHE A 156 -11.10 14.87 -5.53
CA PHE A 156 -11.02 16.28 -5.89
C PHE A 156 -10.87 17.18 -4.66
N THR A 157 -10.13 18.26 -4.84
CA THR A 157 -10.04 19.37 -3.89
C THR A 157 -9.78 20.67 -4.65
N THR A 158 -9.52 21.77 -3.93
CA THR A 158 -9.27 23.08 -4.52
C THR A 158 -7.84 23.56 -4.25
N ARG A 159 -7.33 24.42 -5.13
CA ARG A 159 -6.04 25.11 -4.97
C ARG A 159 -5.94 25.83 -3.63
N GLN A 160 -7.04 26.38 -3.13
CA GLN A 160 -7.14 27.10 -1.87
C GLN A 160 -6.88 26.16 -0.67
N VAL A 161 -7.46 24.96 -0.68
CA VAL A 161 -7.16 23.94 0.34
C VAL A 161 -5.69 23.53 0.25
N LEU A 162 -5.18 23.20 -0.95
CA LEU A 162 -3.84 22.64 -1.10
C LEU A 162 -2.68 23.64 -0.95
N LYS A 163 -2.83 24.86 -1.47
CA LYS A 163 -1.72 25.84 -1.57
C LYS A 163 -1.88 27.03 -0.63
N GLU A 164 -3.11 27.36 -0.25
CA GLU A 164 -3.40 28.49 0.63
C GLU A 164 -3.73 28.03 2.06
N ASN A 165 -3.78 26.71 2.32
CA ASN A 165 -4.11 26.10 3.60
C ASN A 165 -5.48 26.56 4.15
N LEU A 166 -6.46 26.78 3.26
CA LEU A 166 -7.83 26.99 3.73
C LEU A 166 -8.40 25.67 4.28
N PRO A 167 -9.21 25.73 5.35
CA PRO A 167 -9.80 24.54 5.94
C PRO A 167 -10.78 23.87 4.97
N ILE A 168 -10.84 22.54 5.03
CA ILE A 168 -11.88 21.78 4.35
C ILE A 168 -13.18 22.03 5.13
N THR A 169 -14.16 22.65 4.50
CA THR A 169 -15.45 23.00 5.12
C THR A 169 -16.62 22.37 4.40
N PHE A 170 -16.39 21.75 3.25
CA PHE A 170 -17.40 21.07 2.47
C PHE A 170 -16.84 19.78 1.88
N VAL A 171 -17.54 18.67 2.09
CA VAL A 171 -17.22 17.35 1.54
C VAL A 171 -18.43 16.83 0.81
N CYS A 172 -18.25 16.30 -0.40
CA CYS A 172 -19.32 15.69 -1.18
C CYS A 172 -18.89 14.29 -1.62
N HIS A 173 -19.79 13.33 -1.46
CA HIS A 173 -19.69 12.00 -2.04
C HIS A 173 -20.85 11.84 -3.03
N ASP A 174 -20.54 11.91 -4.32
CA ASP A 174 -21.57 12.01 -5.34
C ASP A 174 -22.17 10.66 -5.76
N GLU A 175 -22.98 10.67 -6.83
CA GLU A 175 -23.66 9.48 -7.34
C GLU A 175 -22.72 8.53 -8.10
N GLU A 176 -21.60 9.04 -8.62
CA GLU A 176 -20.61 8.31 -9.41
C GLU A 176 -19.46 7.75 -8.56
N ASP A 177 -19.56 7.86 -7.22
CA ASP A 177 -18.56 7.44 -6.23
C ASP A 177 -17.32 8.36 -6.18
N ASP A 178 -17.42 9.56 -6.77
CA ASP A 178 -16.37 10.57 -6.71
C ASP A 178 -16.48 11.38 -5.41
N TRP A 179 -15.32 11.61 -4.80
CA TRP A 179 -15.19 12.39 -3.58
C TRP A 179 -14.60 13.77 -3.86
N GLN A 180 -15.17 14.77 -3.19
CA GLN A 180 -14.69 16.15 -3.26
C GLN A 180 -14.52 16.71 -1.84
N PHE A 181 -13.37 17.32 -1.57
CA PHE A 181 -13.03 17.93 -0.29
C PHE A 181 -12.59 19.39 -0.51
N THR A 182 -13.45 20.35 -0.20
CA THR A 182 -13.26 21.76 -0.57
C THR A 182 -13.49 22.70 0.60
N CYS A 183 -13.16 23.99 0.40
CA CYS A 183 -13.34 25.06 1.39
C CYS A 183 -14.61 25.91 1.16
N GLY A 184 -15.46 25.54 0.19
CA GLY A 184 -16.70 26.27 -0.14
C GLY A 184 -16.51 27.70 -0.66
N THR A 185 -15.27 28.12 -0.98
CA THR A 185 -14.98 29.49 -1.43
C THR A 185 -14.91 29.67 -2.95
N THR A 186 -14.95 28.57 -3.72
CA THR A 186 -14.84 28.57 -5.19
C THR A 186 -15.52 27.33 -5.76
N ASP A 187 -16.14 27.50 -6.93
CA ASP A 187 -16.65 26.41 -7.79
C ASP A 187 -15.96 26.44 -9.18
N GLU A 188 -14.88 27.20 -9.31
CA GLU A 188 -14.16 27.39 -10.58
C GLU A 188 -13.32 26.16 -10.91
N THR A 189 -13.54 25.60 -12.10
CA THR A 189 -12.81 24.41 -12.58
C THR A 189 -11.28 24.58 -12.61
N ASP A 190 -10.78 25.80 -12.82
CA ASP A 190 -9.34 26.11 -12.81
C ASP A 190 -8.69 25.97 -11.41
N ASP A 191 -9.50 26.03 -10.35
CA ASP A 191 -9.05 25.79 -8.98
C ASP A 191 -9.09 24.30 -8.60
N ALA A 192 -9.77 23.44 -9.37
CA ALA A 192 -9.88 22.02 -9.09
C ALA A 192 -8.50 21.33 -9.14
N ARG A 193 -8.23 20.49 -8.15
CA ARG A 193 -6.98 19.71 -8.02
C ARG A 193 -7.35 18.27 -7.73
N LEU A 194 -6.62 17.35 -8.36
CA LEU A 194 -6.74 15.91 -8.11
C LEU A 194 -5.59 15.50 -7.19
N VAL A 195 -5.91 14.83 -6.10
CA VAL A 195 -4.97 14.37 -5.07
C VAL A 195 -5.37 12.98 -4.59
N THR A 196 -4.53 12.34 -3.79
CA THR A 196 -4.93 11.09 -3.13
C THR A 196 -5.76 11.38 -1.88
N LEU A 197 -6.63 10.44 -1.49
CA LEU A 197 -7.39 10.53 -0.24
C LEU A 197 -6.46 10.58 0.99
N GLU A 198 -5.30 9.94 0.92
CA GLU A 198 -4.25 10.07 1.94
C GLU A 198 -3.81 11.52 2.15
N GLN A 199 -3.51 12.26 1.07
CA GLN A 199 -3.11 13.66 1.17
C GLN A 199 -4.20 14.53 1.82
N ILE A 200 -5.48 14.23 1.56
CA ILE A 200 -6.59 14.91 2.23
C ILE A 200 -6.62 14.63 3.72
N VAL A 201 -6.47 13.36 4.12
CA VAL A 201 -6.44 12.98 5.55
C VAL A 201 -5.22 13.53 6.27
N GLU A 202 -4.07 13.65 5.60
CA GLU A 202 -2.88 14.32 6.13
C GLU A 202 -3.10 15.82 6.34
N LEU A 203 -3.77 16.48 5.39
CA LEU A 203 -4.11 17.91 5.49
C LEU A 203 -5.13 18.18 6.59
N ASP A 204 -6.11 17.28 6.74
CA ASP A 204 -7.16 17.39 7.73
C ASP A 204 -7.58 16.01 8.26
N PRO A 205 -7.01 15.59 9.41
CA PRO A 205 -7.35 14.31 10.01
C PRO A 205 -8.80 14.17 10.46
N THR A 206 -9.55 15.27 10.58
CA THR A 206 -10.95 15.24 11.04
C THR A 206 -11.90 14.65 10.00
N VAL A 207 -11.53 14.66 8.72
CA VAL A 207 -12.32 14.05 7.63
C VAL A 207 -12.48 12.54 7.79
N ARG A 208 -11.65 11.89 8.61
CA ARG A 208 -11.80 10.47 8.99
C ARG A 208 -13.17 10.16 9.61
N GLN A 209 -13.83 11.15 10.21
CA GLN A 209 -15.19 11.02 10.74
C GLN A 209 -16.25 10.81 9.64
N LEU A 210 -15.91 11.19 8.41
CA LEU A 210 -16.78 11.10 7.23
C LEU A 210 -16.52 9.84 6.40
N ALA A 211 -15.75 8.88 6.92
CA ALA A 211 -15.37 7.69 6.17
C ALA A 211 -16.57 6.84 5.71
N ASP A 212 -17.66 6.87 6.48
CA ASP A 212 -18.91 6.18 6.18
C ASP A 212 -19.95 7.11 5.50
N LEU A 213 -19.55 8.29 4.98
CA LEU A 213 -20.47 9.19 4.29
C LEU A 213 -21.07 8.48 3.08
N PRO A 214 -22.40 8.29 3.00
CA PRO A 214 -23.01 7.55 1.90
C PRO A 214 -22.91 8.31 0.57
N ARG A 215 -23.05 7.59 -0.55
CA ARG A 215 -23.24 8.23 -1.86
C ARG A 215 -24.45 9.15 -1.86
N SER A 216 -24.38 10.23 -2.64
CA SER A 216 -25.38 11.30 -2.71
C SER A 216 -25.56 12.04 -1.37
N TRP A 217 -24.50 12.17 -0.58
CA TRP A 217 -24.49 12.98 0.63
C TRP A 217 -23.37 14.01 0.60
N GLU A 218 -23.56 15.04 1.39
CA GLU A 218 -22.58 16.07 1.65
C GLU A 218 -22.44 16.31 3.16
N ALA A 219 -21.27 16.80 3.54
CA ALA A 219 -20.96 17.22 4.88
C ALA A 219 -20.41 18.65 4.85
N SER A 220 -20.93 19.52 5.70
CA SER A 220 -20.45 20.91 5.80
C SER A 220 -20.14 21.31 7.24
N ARG A 221 -19.29 22.32 7.42
CA ARG A 221 -18.98 22.94 8.71
C ARG A 221 -18.52 24.38 8.52
N GLU A 222 -18.68 25.24 9.53
CA GLU A 222 -18.30 26.65 9.41
C GLU A 222 -16.77 26.87 9.46
N THR A 223 -16.08 26.17 10.37
CA THR A 223 -14.62 26.25 10.56
C THR A 223 -13.99 24.88 10.72
N ALA A 224 -12.65 24.80 10.77
CA ALA A 224 -11.93 23.54 10.95
C ALA A 224 -12.25 22.80 12.26
N ASP A 225 -12.68 23.53 13.29
CA ASP A 225 -12.92 23.00 14.63
C ASP A 225 -14.39 22.65 14.89
N ASP A 226 -15.28 23.01 13.97
CA ASP A 226 -16.72 22.75 14.10
C ASP A 226 -17.09 21.32 13.71
N ALA A 227 -18.19 20.83 14.28
CA ALA A 227 -18.74 19.53 13.95
C ALA A 227 -19.29 19.52 12.51
N TRP A 228 -19.20 18.37 11.85
CA TRP A 228 -19.78 18.16 10.53
C TRP A 228 -21.31 18.07 10.61
N GLU A 229 -21.98 18.82 9.75
CA GLU A 229 -23.41 18.73 9.47
C GLU A 229 -23.60 17.92 8.19
N LEU A 230 -24.34 16.80 8.28
CA LEU A 230 -24.56 15.90 7.15
C LEU A 230 -25.91 16.19 6.49
N GLU A 231 -25.91 16.34 5.17
CA GLU A 231 -27.12 16.53 4.37
C GLU A 231 -27.14 15.57 3.19
N LYS A 232 -28.35 15.14 2.81
CA LYS A 232 -28.54 14.32 1.61
C LYS A 232 -28.72 15.26 0.42
N ARG A 233 -27.96 15.00 -0.64
CA ARG A 233 -28.04 15.70 -1.93
C ARG A 233 -29.33 15.40 -2.70
#